data_AF-A0A947V766-F1
#
_entry.id   AF-A0A947V766-F1
#
_cell.length_a   1.000
_cell.length_b   1.000
_cell.length_c   1.000
_cell.angle_alpha   90.00
_cell.angle_beta   90.00
_cell.angle_gamma   90.00
#
_symmetry.space_group_name_H-M   'P 1'
#
loop_
_entity.id
_entity.type
_entity.pdbx_description
1 polymer ?
#
loop_
_entity_poly.entity_id
_entity_poly.type
_entity_poly.pdbx_seq_one_letter_code
_entity_poly.pdbx_strand_id
1 'polypeptide(L)'
;MKLPGNSRQSVLFAAALAVTLASGSAMAAASYCGASPTNPDGLSESDMTFNSQSASDCYGVSSGNDNAATINTLTSWQDPAGAWALLAKSDTAVNGGVSYGSASGIDFTLSASADTAGTWMLSAFDSNGPAYANLPASMDFVGVLKAGSGFAAYFFDDVEVSEGNPGTWAIAFTNNGGQTPDLSHLSLYTRLDANGAIPAAIPEARTYAMMLVGLGLVGFVARRSRMAV
;
A
#
# COMPACT_ATOMS: atom_id res chain seq x y z
N MET A 1 -93.46 -29.64 -3.56
CA MET A 1 -92.34 -29.10 -4.35
C MET A 1 -91.34 -28.51 -3.36
N LYS A 2 -90.07 -28.92 -3.46
CA LYS A 2 -89.02 -28.86 -2.42
C LYS A 2 -88.32 -27.48 -2.42
N LEU A 3 -88.17 -26.84 -1.26
CA LEU A 3 -87.23 -25.72 -1.01
C LEU A 3 -85.83 -26.29 -0.69
N PRO A 4 -84.77 -25.49 -0.41
CA PRO A 4 -84.06 -24.47 -1.19
C PRO A 4 -82.54 -24.81 -1.29
N GLY A 5 -81.71 -24.00 -1.98
CA GLY A 5 -80.26 -24.24 -2.09
C GLY A 5 -79.42 -22.97 -2.27
N ASN A 6 -78.77 -22.58 -1.18
CA ASN A 6 -77.84 -21.46 -1.00
C ASN A 6 -76.44 -21.81 -1.57
N SER A 7 -75.71 -20.88 -2.20
CA SER A 7 -74.24 -20.92 -2.15
C SER A 7 -73.64 -19.53 -2.33
N ARG A 8 -73.34 -18.89 -1.20
CA ARG A 8 -72.44 -17.73 -1.12
C ARG A 8 -71.00 -18.24 -1.29
N GLN A 9 -70.31 -17.81 -2.34
CA GLN A 9 -68.88 -18.06 -2.50
C GLN A 9 -68.10 -16.97 -1.75
N SER A 10 -67.50 -17.36 -0.62
CA SER A 10 -66.53 -16.55 0.11
C SER A 10 -65.17 -16.67 -0.57
N VAL A 11 -64.69 -15.58 -1.18
CA VAL A 11 -63.33 -15.49 -1.74
C VAL A 11 -62.38 -15.14 -0.60
N LEU A 12 -61.57 -16.12 -0.19
CA LEU A 12 -60.46 -15.96 0.74
C LEU A 12 -59.28 -15.31 0.00
N PHE A 13 -58.93 -14.08 0.36
CA PHE A 13 -57.68 -13.44 -0.03
C PHE A 13 -56.53 -14.03 0.81
N ALA A 14 -55.63 -14.77 0.17
CA ALA A 14 -54.36 -15.17 0.75
C ALA A 14 -53.33 -14.06 0.54
N ALA A 15 -52.96 -13.34 1.60
CA ALA A 15 -51.85 -12.40 1.59
C ALA A 15 -50.53 -13.20 1.75
N ALA A 16 -49.76 -13.31 0.67
CA ALA A 16 -48.42 -13.87 0.72
C ALA A 16 -47.44 -12.81 1.25
N LEU A 17 -46.93 -13.01 2.46
CA LEU A 17 -45.89 -12.19 3.06
C LEU A 17 -44.52 -12.62 2.50
N ALA A 18 -44.02 -11.89 1.50
CA ALA A 18 -42.68 -12.09 0.96
C ALA A 18 -41.65 -11.48 1.92
N VAL A 19 -41.00 -12.31 2.74
CA VAL A 19 -39.82 -11.91 3.52
C VAL A 19 -38.62 -11.97 2.58
N THR A 20 -38.25 -10.83 1.98
CA THR A 20 -36.98 -10.68 1.29
C THR A 20 -35.86 -10.60 2.34
N LEU A 21 -35.15 -11.71 2.57
CA LEU A 21 -33.86 -11.66 3.24
C LEU A 21 -32.89 -10.90 2.34
N ALA A 22 -32.61 -9.65 2.68
CA ALA A 22 -31.49 -8.92 2.12
C ALA A 22 -30.20 -9.54 2.70
N SER A 23 -29.61 -10.47 1.95
CA SER A 23 -28.26 -10.98 2.19
C SER A 23 -27.26 -9.86 1.86
N GLY A 24 -27.12 -8.89 2.75
CA GLY A 24 -26.03 -7.93 2.68
C GLY A 24 -24.73 -8.69 2.95
N SER A 25 -23.89 -8.85 1.94
CA SER A 25 -22.52 -9.32 2.12
C SER A 25 -21.78 -8.29 2.97
N ALA A 26 -21.59 -8.59 4.25
CA ALA A 26 -20.70 -7.82 5.11
C ALA A 26 -19.29 -7.93 4.52
N MET A 27 -18.70 -6.81 4.11
CA MET A 27 -17.29 -6.81 3.72
C MET A 27 -16.44 -7.12 4.96
N ALA A 28 -15.43 -7.97 4.79
CA ALA A 28 -14.47 -8.21 5.86
C ALA A 28 -13.80 -6.89 6.25
N ALA A 29 -13.40 -6.77 7.52
CA ALA A 29 -12.61 -5.61 7.93
C ALA A 29 -11.24 -5.66 7.23
N ALA A 30 -10.77 -4.50 6.76
CA ALA A 30 -9.46 -4.37 6.15
C ALA A 30 -8.37 -4.95 7.07
N SER A 31 -7.44 -5.70 6.48
CA SER A 31 -6.40 -6.42 7.23
C SER A 31 -5.07 -6.42 6.48
N TYR A 32 -3.99 -6.69 7.21
CA TYR A 32 -2.65 -6.78 6.65
C TYR A 32 -2.41 -8.12 5.95
N CYS A 33 -1.59 -8.16 4.90
CA CYS A 33 -1.11 -9.41 4.29
C CYS A 33 -0.41 -10.29 5.34
N GLY A 34 0.44 -9.69 6.18
CA GLY A 34 1.16 -10.40 7.24
C GLY A 34 0.30 -10.94 8.39
N ALA A 35 -1.01 -10.61 8.46
CA ALA A 35 -1.87 -11.01 9.58
C ALA A 35 -2.39 -12.47 9.48
N SER A 36 -2.35 -13.08 8.30
CA SER A 36 -2.90 -14.42 8.03
C SER A 36 -2.21 -15.03 6.81
N PRO A 37 -2.12 -16.38 6.70
CA PRO A 37 -1.63 -17.05 5.49
C PRO A 37 -2.41 -16.72 4.21
N THR A 38 -3.62 -16.17 4.37
CA THR A 38 -4.45 -15.71 3.24
C THR A 38 -5.19 -14.46 3.68
N ASN A 39 -5.03 -13.37 2.92
CA ASN A 39 -5.78 -12.14 3.13
C ASN A 39 -7.25 -12.37 2.73
N PRO A 40 -8.23 -11.94 3.55
CA PRO A 40 -9.66 -12.19 3.29
C PRO A 40 -10.18 -11.55 2.00
N ASP A 41 -9.54 -10.48 1.51
CA ASP A 41 -9.89 -9.81 0.26
C ASP A 41 -9.03 -10.28 -0.91
N GLY A 42 -8.23 -11.34 -0.72
CA GLY A 42 -7.39 -11.93 -1.76
C GLY A 42 -6.11 -11.13 -2.07
N LEU A 43 -5.81 -10.09 -1.29
CA LEU A 43 -4.60 -9.28 -1.48
C LEU A 43 -3.33 -10.12 -1.28
N SER A 44 -2.32 -9.82 -2.08
CA SER A 44 -0.97 -10.37 -2.01
C SER A 44 0.07 -9.25 -2.10
N GLU A 45 1.19 -9.40 -1.40
CA GLU A 45 2.39 -8.60 -1.58
C GLU A 45 2.85 -8.52 -3.04
N SER A 46 2.60 -9.57 -3.82
CA SER A 46 2.95 -9.65 -5.25
C SER A 46 1.99 -8.89 -6.18
N ASP A 47 0.85 -8.42 -5.65
CA ASP A 47 -0.08 -7.60 -6.45
C ASP A 47 0.49 -6.24 -6.79
N MET A 48 1.54 -5.78 -6.09
CA MET A 48 2.26 -4.55 -6.43
C MET A 48 3.76 -4.76 -6.31
N THR A 49 4.51 -4.33 -7.31
CA THR A 49 5.97 -4.44 -7.31
C THR A 49 6.63 -3.09 -7.55
N PHE A 50 7.88 -2.98 -7.11
CA PHE A 50 8.79 -1.88 -7.37
C PHE A 50 10.17 -2.43 -7.72
N ASN A 51 10.73 -2.08 -8.87
CA ASN A 51 12.00 -2.62 -9.36
C ASN A 51 12.04 -4.16 -9.37
N SER A 52 10.92 -4.80 -9.75
CA SER A 52 10.70 -6.25 -9.72
C SER A 52 10.67 -6.91 -8.33
N GLN A 53 10.67 -6.12 -7.25
CA GLN A 53 10.48 -6.60 -5.89
C GLN A 53 9.01 -6.43 -5.48
N SER A 54 8.43 -7.45 -4.87
CA SER A 54 7.09 -7.35 -4.26
C SER A 54 7.09 -6.37 -3.09
N ALA A 55 5.91 -5.91 -2.71
CA ALA A 55 5.74 -5.16 -1.47
C ALA A 55 6.19 -5.97 -0.24
N SER A 56 6.69 -5.30 0.79
CA SER A 56 7.05 -5.90 2.08
C SER A 56 5.84 -6.29 2.91
N ASP A 57 4.69 -5.63 2.70
CA ASP A 57 3.39 -5.97 3.27
C ASP A 57 2.27 -5.30 2.43
N CYS A 58 1.02 -5.68 2.67
CA CYS A 58 -0.15 -5.06 2.08
C CYS A 58 -1.23 -4.78 3.14
N TYR A 59 -2.16 -3.87 2.87
CA TYR A 59 -3.30 -3.59 3.73
C TYR A 59 -4.53 -3.25 2.91
N GLY A 60 -5.67 -3.82 3.29
CA GLY A 60 -6.94 -3.52 2.64
C GLY A 60 -7.94 -4.67 2.78
N VAL A 61 -9.09 -4.57 2.11
CA VAL A 61 -9.55 -3.41 1.31
C VAL A 61 -10.24 -2.39 2.20
N SER A 62 -9.81 -1.14 2.15
CA SER A 62 -10.44 -0.06 2.92
C SER A 62 -11.43 0.72 2.07
N SER A 63 -12.57 1.07 2.65
CA SER A 63 -13.62 1.83 1.96
C SER A 63 -13.25 3.30 1.80
N GLY A 64 -13.73 3.92 0.71
CA GLY A 64 -13.55 5.35 0.45
C GLY A 64 -12.24 5.67 -0.25
N ASN A 65 -11.77 6.91 -0.07
CA ASN A 65 -10.53 7.40 -0.68
C ASN A 65 -9.37 7.33 0.30
N ASP A 66 -8.19 7.05 -0.24
CA ASP A 66 -6.95 7.20 0.50
C ASP A 66 -6.67 8.67 0.80
N ASN A 67 -6.00 8.90 1.93
CA ASN A 67 -5.49 10.19 2.34
C ASN A 67 -4.42 9.97 3.42
N ALA A 68 -3.59 10.98 3.66
CA ALA A 68 -2.50 10.89 4.64
C ALA A 68 -3.00 10.52 6.04
N ALA A 69 -4.17 11.02 6.49
CA ALA A 69 -4.68 10.68 7.81
C ALA A 69 -4.98 9.17 7.92
N THR A 70 -5.62 8.58 6.91
CA THR A 70 -5.89 7.15 6.87
C THR A 70 -4.60 6.32 6.80
N ILE A 71 -3.65 6.67 5.94
CA ILE A 71 -2.37 5.94 5.83
C ILE A 71 -1.56 6.02 7.13
N ASN A 72 -1.59 7.16 7.82
CA ASN A 72 -0.95 7.31 9.14
C ASN A 72 -1.67 6.53 10.26
N THR A 73 -2.84 5.92 10.03
CA THR A 73 -3.46 5.00 11.02
C THR A 73 -2.94 3.57 10.93
N LEU A 74 -2.14 3.25 9.91
CA LEU A 74 -1.61 1.91 9.69
C LEU A 74 -0.43 1.63 10.62
N THR A 75 -0.75 1.23 11.86
CA THR A 75 0.22 1.08 12.96
C THR A 75 1.38 0.13 12.66
N SER A 76 1.17 -0.89 11.83
CA SER A 76 2.23 -1.85 11.47
C SER A 76 3.32 -1.23 10.60
N TRP A 77 3.04 -0.10 9.94
CA TRP A 77 3.97 0.59 9.03
C TRP A 77 4.38 1.96 9.56
N GLN A 78 4.07 2.26 10.82
CA GLN A 78 4.54 3.48 11.46
C GLN A 78 5.99 3.34 11.92
N ASP A 79 6.75 4.42 11.78
CA ASP A 79 8.04 4.60 12.43
C ASP A 79 7.91 5.78 13.40
N PRO A 80 8.35 5.66 14.66
CA PRO A 80 8.38 6.79 15.60
C PRO A 80 9.12 8.04 15.06
N ALA A 81 9.99 7.89 14.07
CA ALA A 81 10.78 8.96 13.48
C ALA A 81 10.07 9.75 12.36
N GLY A 82 8.93 9.30 11.84
CA GLY A 82 8.32 9.94 10.66
C GLY A 82 6.85 9.64 10.40
N ALA A 83 6.23 10.49 9.58
CA ALA A 83 4.85 10.34 9.14
C ALA A 83 4.80 10.11 7.62
N TRP A 84 3.72 9.46 7.18
CA TRP A 84 3.43 9.27 5.76
C TRP A 84 2.89 10.56 5.15
N ALA A 85 3.57 11.06 4.12
CA ALA A 85 3.14 12.22 3.35
C ALA A 85 2.88 11.81 1.90
N LEU A 86 1.86 12.40 1.27
CA LEU A 86 1.58 12.16 -0.15
C LEU A 86 2.75 12.70 -0.98
N LEU A 87 3.37 11.81 -1.75
CA LEU A 87 4.44 12.16 -2.68
C LEU A 87 3.85 12.55 -4.04
N ALA A 88 3.11 11.63 -4.67
CA ALA A 88 2.54 11.81 -6.00
C ALA A 88 1.26 11.00 -6.15
N LYS A 89 0.40 11.37 -7.10
CA LYS A 89 -0.89 10.72 -7.34
C LYS A 89 -1.26 10.76 -8.81
N SER A 90 -1.23 9.59 -9.46
CA SER A 90 -1.58 9.44 -10.88
C SER A 90 -3.10 9.56 -11.08
N ASP A 91 -3.60 10.79 -11.23
CA ASP A 91 -5.00 10.99 -11.58
C ASP A 91 -5.23 10.55 -13.04
N THR A 92 -6.06 9.52 -13.23
CA THR A 92 -6.32 8.85 -14.52
C THR A 92 -7.12 9.70 -15.53
N ALA A 93 -7.28 11.00 -15.32
CA ALA A 93 -8.21 11.84 -16.06
C ALA A 93 -8.01 11.78 -17.60
N VAL A 94 -6.80 11.49 -18.11
CA VAL A 94 -6.59 11.09 -19.51
C VAL A 94 -5.27 10.33 -19.67
N ASN A 95 -5.25 9.15 -20.31
CA ASN A 95 -4.07 8.46 -20.86
C ASN A 95 -2.83 8.34 -19.93
N GLY A 96 -2.93 7.52 -18.88
CA GLY A 96 -1.75 7.16 -18.08
C GLY A 96 -1.26 8.28 -17.17
N GLY A 97 -2.19 8.80 -16.34
CA GLY A 97 -2.05 9.99 -15.49
C GLY A 97 -0.64 10.19 -14.95
N VAL A 98 0.02 11.24 -15.42
CA VAL A 98 1.33 11.66 -14.92
C VAL A 98 1.11 12.67 -13.80
N SER A 99 1.84 12.50 -12.70
CA SER A 99 1.79 13.40 -11.55
C SER A 99 3.17 13.67 -11.01
N TYR A 100 3.30 14.77 -10.26
CA TYR A 100 4.56 15.27 -9.76
C TYR A 100 4.58 15.34 -8.24
N GLY A 101 5.74 15.09 -7.67
CA GLY A 101 6.01 15.20 -6.24
C GLY A 101 7.43 15.68 -6.01
N SER A 102 7.73 16.14 -4.80
CA SER A 102 9.10 16.50 -4.43
C SER A 102 9.34 16.18 -2.97
N ALA A 103 10.46 15.55 -2.65
CA ALA A 103 10.89 15.29 -1.28
C ALA A 103 12.41 15.38 -1.19
N SER A 104 12.92 16.13 -0.20
CA SER A 104 14.36 16.32 0.04
C SER A 104 15.18 16.76 -1.17
N GLY A 105 14.58 17.53 -2.07
CA GLY A 105 15.25 18.00 -3.29
C GLY A 105 15.41 16.93 -4.37
N ILE A 106 14.67 15.82 -4.27
CA ILE A 106 14.44 14.88 -5.36
C ILE A 106 13.02 15.16 -5.89
N ASP A 107 12.92 15.42 -7.18
CA ASP A 107 11.67 15.59 -7.90
C ASP A 107 11.23 14.27 -8.49
N PHE A 108 9.94 13.96 -8.34
CA PHE A 108 9.36 12.69 -8.72
C PHE A 108 8.29 12.88 -9.79
N THR A 109 8.28 11.98 -10.76
CA THR A 109 7.20 11.86 -11.75
C THR A 109 6.63 10.45 -11.68
N LEU A 110 5.33 10.35 -11.37
CA LEU A 110 4.61 9.09 -11.25
C LEU A 110 3.64 8.94 -12.40
N SER A 111 3.68 7.77 -13.06
CA SER A 111 2.68 7.36 -14.06
C SER A 111 2.21 5.93 -13.79
N ALA A 112 0.95 5.63 -14.12
CA ALA A 112 0.36 4.31 -14.03
C ALA A 112 -0.60 4.07 -15.20
N SER A 113 -0.67 2.84 -15.71
CA SER A 113 -1.71 2.44 -16.67
C SER A 113 -3.10 2.43 -16.02
N ALA A 114 -4.18 2.44 -16.81
CA ALA A 114 -5.56 2.39 -16.32
C ALA A 114 -6.25 1.12 -16.84
N ASP A 115 -6.43 0.14 -15.97
CA ASP A 115 -7.08 -1.17 -16.21
C ASP A 115 -7.33 -1.84 -14.84
N THR A 116 -7.57 -3.15 -14.80
CA THR A 116 -7.62 -4.01 -13.62
C THR A 116 -6.23 -4.50 -13.17
N ALA A 117 -5.23 -4.45 -14.05
CA ALA A 117 -3.82 -4.69 -13.76
C ALA A 117 -2.92 -3.94 -14.76
N GLY A 118 -1.66 -3.71 -14.42
CA GLY A 118 -0.72 -3.14 -15.36
C GLY A 118 0.61 -2.72 -14.77
N THR A 119 1.16 -1.63 -15.30
CA THR A 119 2.48 -1.12 -14.95
C THR A 119 2.40 0.30 -14.41
N TRP A 120 3.40 0.67 -13.63
CA TRP A 120 3.65 2.03 -13.20
C TRP A 120 5.13 2.35 -13.30
N MET A 121 5.45 3.64 -13.34
CA MET A 121 6.82 4.15 -13.38
C MET A 121 6.95 5.32 -12.43
N LEU A 122 7.92 5.26 -11.55
CA LEU A 122 8.41 6.39 -10.77
C LEU A 122 9.76 6.83 -11.32
N SER A 123 9.76 7.98 -12.00
CA SER A 123 11.00 8.64 -12.37
C SER A 123 11.41 9.62 -11.28
N ALA A 124 12.69 9.66 -10.96
CA ALA A 124 13.26 10.58 -9.99
C ALA A 124 14.34 11.43 -10.64
N PHE A 125 14.40 12.71 -10.27
CA PHE A 125 15.39 13.65 -10.74
C PHE A 125 15.95 14.40 -9.54
N ASP A 126 17.27 14.37 -9.39
CA ASP A 126 17.94 15.14 -8.35
C ASP A 126 18.03 16.61 -8.78
N SER A 127 17.31 17.48 -8.06
CA SER A 127 17.30 18.92 -8.28
C SER A 127 18.08 19.71 -7.23
N ASN A 128 18.72 19.05 -6.26
CA ASN A 128 19.43 19.71 -5.15
C ASN A 128 20.93 19.95 -5.42
N GLY A 129 21.45 19.48 -6.56
CA GLY A 129 22.81 19.75 -7.00
C GLY A 129 23.84 19.00 -6.14
N PRO A 130 24.83 19.67 -5.51
CA PRO A 130 25.81 19.00 -4.66
C PRO A 130 25.33 18.79 -3.21
N ALA A 131 24.08 19.13 -2.88
CA ALA A 131 23.54 18.97 -1.54
C ALA A 131 23.32 17.48 -1.19
N TYR A 132 23.20 17.16 0.10
CA TYR A 132 22.93 15.78 0.54
C TYR A 132 21.46 15.39 0.28
N ALA A 133 21.25 14.08 0.02
CA ALA A 133 20.10 13.43 -0.64
C ALA A 133 20.26 13.33 -2.17
N ASN A 134 21.16 12.46 -2.63
CA ASN A 134 21.38 12.22 -4.06
C ASN A 134 20.80 10.85 -4.47
N LEU A 135 20.51 10.67 -5.75
CA LEU A 135 20.17 9.36 -6.31
C LEU A 135 21.45 8.51 -6.52
N PRO A 136 21.40 7.18 -6.30
CA PRO A 136 20.27 6.45 -5.75
C PRO A 136 20.09 6.70 -4.24
N ALA A 137 18.83 6.73 -3.79
CA ALA A 137 18.47 6.95 -2.39
C ALA A 137 17.60 5.80 -1.89
N SER A 138 17.77 5.39 -0.63
CA SER A 138 16.86 4.44 -0.01
C SER A 138 15.65 5.18 0.57
N MET A 139 14.45 4.64 0.32
CA MET A 139 13.20 5.29 0.69
C MET A 139 12.15 4.26 1.11
N ASP A 140 11.28 4.67 2.02
CA ASP A 140 10.08 3.92 2.36
C ASP A 140 8.88 4.48 1.60
N PHE A 141 8.09 3.61 0.98
CA PHE A 141 6.86 3.98 0.29
C PHE A 141 5.63 3.23 0.78
N VAL A 142 4.49 3.90 0.68
CA VAL A 142 3.18 3.23 0.60
C VAL A 142 2.56 3.54 -0.75
N GLY A 143 2.47 2.53 -1.60
CA GLY A 143 1.68 2.57 -2.83
C GLY A 143 0.23 2.25 -2.55
N VAL A 144 -0.69 3.05 -3.09
CA VAL A 144 -2.13 2.88 -2.88
C VAL A 144 -2.85 2.76 -4.21
N LEU A 145 -3.52 1.64 -4.42
CA LEU A 145 -4.37 1.39 -5.57
C LEU A 145 -5.82 1.73 -5.21
N LYS A 146 -6.31 2.87 -5.70
CA LYS A 146 -7.71 3.24 -5.57
C LYS A 146 -8.50 2.68 -6.74
N ALA A 147 -9.53 1.89 -6.47
CA ALA A 147 -10.44 1.41 -7.50
C ALA A 147 -11.87 1.23 -6.95
N GLY A 148 -12.89 1.51 -7.76
CA GLY A 148 -14.29 1.42 -7.33
C GLY A 148 -14.60 2.18 -6.04
N SER A 149 -15.15 1.51 -5.02
CA SER A 149 -15.54 2.10 -3.73
C SER A 149 -14.48 1.99 -2.63
N GLY A 150 -13.29 1.44 -2.92
CA GLY A 150 -12.24 1.23 -1.90
C GLY A 150 -10.83 1.38 -2.44
N PHE A 151 -9.86 1.03 -1.61
CA PHE A 151 -8.44 0.99 -1.95
C PHE A 151 -7.72 -0.14 -1.21
N ALA A 152 -6.60 -0.57 -1.79
CA ALA A 152 -5.59 -1.40 -1.14
C ALA A 152 -4.26 -0.63 -1.11
N ALA A 153 -3.48 -0.82 -0.05
CA ALA A 153 -2.18 -0.20 0.16
C ALA A 153 -1.08 -1.26 0.23
N TYR A 154 0.13 -0.90 -0.21
CA TYR A 154 1.28 -1.78 -0.36
C TYR A 154 2.50 -1.06 0.18
N PHE A 155 3.15 -1.64 1.19
CA PHE A 155 4.29 -1.05 1.88
C PHE A 155 5.59 -1.55 1.25
N PHE A 156 6.50 -0.64 0.97
CA PHE A 156 7.85 -0.91 0.50
C PHE A 156 8.81 -0.30 1.52
N ASP A 157 9.63 -1.15 2.11
CA ASP A 157 10.58 -0.81 3.17
C ASP A 157 12.00 -0.75 2.59
N ASP A 158 12.73 0.34 2.85
CA ASP A 158 14.14 0.50 2.47
C ASP A 158 14.42 0.16 0.99
N VAL A 159 13.58 0.65 0.07
CA VAL A 159 13.75 0.41 -1.37
C VAL A 159 14.64 1.45 -2.03
N GLU A 160 15.54 0.99 -2.89
CA GLU A 160 16.42 1.86 -3.66
C GLU A 160 15.67 2.54 -4.81
N VAL A 161 15.68 3.87 -4.78
CA VAL A 161 15.16 4.75 -5.81
C VAL A 161 16.32 5.27 -6.65
N SER A 162 16.24 5.03 -7.95
CA SER A 162 17.13 5.57 -8.98
C SER A 162 16.38 6.52 -9.92
N GLU A 163 16.98 6.93 -11.04
CA GLU A 163 16.35 7.83 -12.01
C GLU A 163 15.04 7.26 -12.61
N GLY A 164 14.93 5.93 -12.72
CA GLY A 164 13.76 5.27 -13.31
C GLY A 164 13.46 3.95 -12.61
N ASN A 165 12.26 3.86 -12.05
CA ASN A 165 11.87 2.73 -11.20
C ASN A 165 10.54 2.13 -11.69
N PRO A 166 10.58 1.09 -12.54
CA PRO A 166 9.38 0.44 -13.01
C PRO A 166 8.74 -0.46 -11.94
N GLY A 167 7.42 -0.62 -12.04
CA GLY A 167 6.69 -1.57 -11.22
C GLY A 167 5.45 -2.10 -11.92
N THR A 168 4.86 -3.16 -11.36
CA THR A 168 3.57 -3.70 -11.77
C THR A 168 2.55 -3.53 -10.65
N TRP A 169 1.26 -3.57 -11.00
CA TRP A 169 0.17 -3.56 -10.04
C TRP A 169 -1.01 -4.40 -10.55
N ALA A 170 -1.85 -4.92 -9.64
CA ALA A 170 -3.09 -5.64 -9.93
C ALA A 170 -4.15 -5.36 -8.86
N ILE A 171 -5.41 -5.23 -9.25
CA ILE A 171 -6.54 -5.10 -8.34
C ILE A 171 -7.08 -6.49 -8.01
N ALA A 172 -6.82 -6.97 -6.79
CA ALA A 172 -7.31 -8.28 -6.33
C ALA A 172 -8.74 -8.24 -5.74
N PHE A 173 -9.34 -7.05 -5.58
CA PHE A 173 -10.64 -6.86 -4.95
C PHE A 173 -11.76 -6.50 -5.93
N THR A 174 -13.01 -6.72 -5.51
CA THR A 174 -14.20 -6.45 -6.32
C THR A 174 -14.97 -5.22 -5.84
N ASN A 175 -15.70 -4.59 -6.76
CA ASN A 175 -16.68 -3.55 -6.45
C ASN A 175 -18.03 -4.16 -6.01
N ASN A 176 -19.01 -3.32 -5.67
CA ASN A 176 -20.35 -3.75 -5.24
C ASN A 176 -21.12 -4.59 -6.28
N GLY A 177 -20.67 -4.61 -7.54
CA GLY A 177 -21.21 -5.45 -8.61
C GLY A 177 -20.49 -6.79 -8.78
N GLY A 178 -19.54 -7.14 -7.90
CA GLY A 178 -18.74 -8.36 -8.00
C GLY A 178 -17.73 -8.38 -9.14
N GLN A 179 -17.43 -7.22 -9.72
CA GLN A 179 -16.46 -7.06 -10.82
C GLN A 179 -15.18 -6.43 -10.28
N THR A 180 -14.03 -6.80 -10.83
CA THR A 180 -12.76 -6.11 -10.59
C THR A 180 -12.84 -4.73 -11.24
N PRO A 181 -12.81 -3.63 -10.45
CA PRO A 181 -12.87 -2.29 -11.01
C PRO A 181 -11.55 -1.87 -11.66
N ASP A 182 -11.63 -1.02 -12.68
CA ASP A 182 -10.45 -0.34 -13.23
C ASP A 182 -9.84 0.61 -12.18
N LEU A 183 -8.52 0.74 -12.25
CA LEU A 183 -7.75 1.67 -11.43
C LEU A 183 -8.25 3.10 -11.64
N SER A 184 -8.66 3.73 -10.54
CA SER A 184 -9.04 5.16 -10.54
C SER A 184 -7.81 6.05 -10.40
N HIS A 185 -6.86 5.68 -9.54
CA HIS A 185 -5.54 6.31 -9.43
C HIS A 185 -4.60 5.44 -8.62
N LEU A 186 -3.30 5.63 -8.82
CA LEU A 186 -2.24 5.17 -7.91
C LEU A 186 -1.68 6.36 -7.16
N SER A 187 -1.75 6.34 -5.83
CA SER A 187 -1.06 7.30 -4.95
C SER A 187 0.22 6.68 -4.40
N LEU A 188 1.28 7.47 -4.29
CA LEU A 188 2.48 7.13 -3.53
C LEU A 188 2.59 8.05 -2.34
N TYR A 189 2.78 7.46 -1.17
CA TYR A 189 3.17 8.16 0.04
C TYR A 189 4.61 7.80 0.36
N THR A 190 5.38 8.78 0.82
CA THR A 190 6.75 8.56 1.32
C THR A 190 6.80 8.87 2.80
N ARG A 191 7.68 8.20 3.52
CA ARG A 191 7.96 8.55 4.91
C ARG A 191 8.83 9.82 4.94
N LEU A 192 8.41 10.80 5.74
CA LEU A 192 9.18 12.01 6.02
C LEU A 192 9.43 12.12 7.52
N ASP A 193 10.62 12.58 7.89
CA ASP A 193 10.99 12.91 9.27
C ASP A 193 10.27 14.17 9.77
N ALA A 194 10.50 14.54 11.03
CA ALA A 194 9.90 15.74 11.63
C ALA A 194 10.26 17.06 10.94
N ASN A 195 11.31 17.08 10.10
CA ASN A 195 11.73 18.24 9.32
C ASN A 195 11.19 18.21 7.87
N GLY A 196 10.42 17.19 7.50
CA GLY A 196 9.92 17.00 6.14
C GLY A 196 10.98 16.44 5.17
N ALA A 197 12.06 15.87 5.68
CA ALA A 197 13.09 15.21 4.89
C ALA A 197 12.85 13.70 4.85
N ILE A 198 13.31 13.05 3.79
CA ILE A 198 13.38 11.58 3.69
C ILE A 198 14.37 11.15 4.77
N PRO A 199 13.99 10.25 5.71
CA PRO A 199 14.90 9.75 6.72
C PRO A 199 16.17 9.22 6.05
N ALA A 200 17.34 9.71 6.46
CA ALA A 200 18.59 9.22 5.91
C ALA A 200 18.73 7.75 6.27
N ALA A 201 18.95 6.89 5.27
CA ALA A 201 19.27 5.48 5.49
C ALA A 201 20.49 5.41 6.43
N ILE A 202 20.27 4.92 7.65
CA ILE A 202 21.35 4.72 8.60
C ILE A 202 22.23 3.60 8.02
N PRO A 203 23.55 3.78 7.81
CA PRO A 203 24.40 2.73 7.27
C PRO A 203 24.65 1.62 8.31
N GLU A 204 23.69 0.70 8.48
CA GLU A 204 23.66 -0.21 9.64
C GLU A 204 24.32 -1.59 9.43
N ALA A 205 24.81 -1.95 8.25
CA ALA A 205 25.54 -3.22 8.11
C ALA A 205 27.06 -3.06 8.21
N ARG A 206 27.64 -2.07 7.53
CA ARG A 206 29.10 -1.93 7.40
C ARG A 206 29.74 -1.31 8.64
N THR A 207 29.05 -0.39 9.31
CA THR A 207 29.59 0.35 10.46
C THR A 207 29.75 -0.57 11.68
N TYR A 208 28.73 -1.37 12.00
CA TYR A 208 28.80 -2.31 13.11
C TYR A 208 29.76 -3.47 12.83
N ALA A 209 29.83 -3.96 11.59
CA ALA A 209 30.83 -4.94 11.19
C ALA A 209 32.26 -4.41 11.40
N MET A 210 32.54 -3.16 10.99
CA MET A 210 33.84 -2.53 11.19
C MET A 210 34.14 -2.21 12.66
N MET A 211 33.13 -1.83 13.45
CA MET A 211 33.26 -1.64 14.90
C MET A 211 33.56 -2.97 15.62
N LEU A 212 32.87 -4.06 15.25
CA LEU A 212 33.11 -5.40 15.80
C LEU A 212 34.48 -5.94 15.38
N VAL A 213 34.90 -5.71 14.13
CA VAL A 213 36.26 -6.05 13.67
C VAL A 213 37.31 -5.23 14.44
N GLY A 214 37.06 -3.94 14.66
CA GLY A 214 37.93 -3.07 15.46
C GLY A 214 38.06 -3.54 16.91
N LEU A 215 36.94 -3.87 17.56
CA LEU A 215 36.93 -4.42 18.93
C LEU A 215 37.58 -5.81 19.00
N GLY A 216 37.37 -6.66 18.00
CA GLY A 216 38.01 -7.97 17.89
C GLY A 216 39.53 -7.89 17.80
N LEU A 217 40.06 -6.92 17.03
CA LEU A 217 41.50 -6.69 16.90
C LEU A 217 42.11 -6.14 18.20
N VAL A 218 41.46 -5.20 18.89
CA VAL A 218 41.93 -4.68 20.18
C VAL A 218 41.96 -5.77 21.25
N GLY A 219 40.91 -6.61 21.32
CA GLY A 219 40.87 -7.75 22.24
C GLY A 219 41.99 -8.78 21.97
N PHE A 220 42.29 -9.05 20.70
CA PHE A 220 43.37 -9.96 20.31
C PHE A 220 44.77 -9.42 20.68
N VAL A 221 45.03 -8.13 20.44
CA VAL A 221 46.31 -7.47 20.81
C VAL A 221 46.49 -7.43 22.33
N ALA A 222 45.44 -7.10 23.10
CA ALA A 222 45.48 -7.09 24.56
C ALA A 222 45.71 -8.48 25.19
N ARG A 223 45.26 -9.55 24.53
CA ARG A 223 45.55 -10.93 24.96
C ARG A 223 47.01 -11.31 24.73
N ARG A 224 47.61 -10.87 23.62
CA ARG A 224 49.00 -11.19 23.28
C ARG A 224 50.00 -10.48 24.19
N SER A 225 49.69 -9.27 24.66
CA SER A 225 50.57 -8.53 25.58
C SER A 225 50.60 -9.12 27.00
N ARG A 226 49.58 -9.88 27.41
CA ARG A 226 49.55 -10.59 28.70
C ARG A 226 50.31 -11.92 28.72
N MET A 227 50.70 -12.44 27.56
CA MET A 227 51.49 -13.69 27.45
C MET A 227 53.00 -13.45 27.31
N ALA A 228 53.43 -12.18 27.25
CA ALA A 228 54.84 -11.78 27.11
C ALA A 228 55.46 -11.23 28.41
N VAL A 229 54.85 -11.51 29.57
CA VAL A 229 55.35 -11.22 30.91
C VAL A 229 55.51 -12.53 31.67
#